data_AF-A0A0G1MCT8-F1
#
_entry.id   AF-A0A0G1MCT8-F1
#
_cell.length_a   1.000
_cell.length_b   1.000
_cell.length_c   1.000
_cell.angle_alpha   90.00
_cell.angle_beta   90.00
_cell.angle_gamma   90.00
#
_symmetry.space_group_name_H-M   'P 1'
#
loop_
_entity.id
_entity.type
_entity.pdbx_description
1 polymer ?
#
loop_
_entity_poly.entity_id
_entity_poly.type
_entity_poly.pdbx_seq_one_letter_code
_entity_poly.pdbx_strand_id
1 'polypeptide(L)'
;MWFFTRRRIHESLSLAAVLSAAISLHALWIVNLLIGRYPDLTVYFDLASGLGIICGLYLFGLVVFFFSLGTIAVFYKDKDCSHHRLNVFLFLLVSLIIYVIMTVPVVYELLV
;
A
#
# COMPACT_ATOMS: atom_id res chain seq x y z
N MET A 1 -6.52 25.19 24.06
CA MET A 1 -6.09 23.78 24.24
C MET A 1 -6.66 22.85 23.16
N TRP A 2 -7.94 22.98 22.75
CA TRP A 2 -8.60 22.15 21.73
C TRP A 2 -7.97 22.16 20.31
N PHE A 3 -7.35 23.27 19.90
CA PHE A 3 -6.70 23.37 18.58
C PHE A 3 -5.43 22.52 18.45
N PHE A 4 -4.69 22.32 19.54
CA PHE A 4 -3.46 21.52 19.51
C PHE A 4 -3.74 20.02 19.43
N THR A 5 -4.80 19.54 20.07
CA THR A 5 -5.23 18.13 20.01
C THR A 5 -5.74 17.76 18.62
N ARG A 6 -6.53 18.64 17.98
CA ARG A 6 -7.00 18.40 16.60
C ARG A 6 -5.86 18.31 15.59
N ARG A 7 -4.85 19.20 15.66
CA ARG A 7 -3.68 19.15 14.76
C ARG A 7 -2.92 17.83 14.87
N ARG A 8 -2.75 17.29 16.09
CA ARG A 8 -2.03 16.03 16.32
C ARG A 8 -2.75 14.83 15.72
N ILE A 9 -4.08 14.77 15.80
CA ILE A 9 -4.88 13.67 15.23
C ILE A 9 -4.82 13.67 13.69
N HIS A 10 -4.87 14.85 13.06
CA HIS A 10 -4.74 14.95 11.62
C HIS A 10 -3.33 14.56 11.13
N GLU A 11 -2.29 14.87 11.91
CA GLU A 11 -0.91 14.49 11.56
C GLU A 11 -0.66 12.99 11.73
N SER A 12 -1.16 12.36 12.80
CA SER A 12 -1.05 10.90 12.98
C SER A 12 -1.82 10.12 11.90
N LEU A 13 -3.01 10.60 11.52
CA LEU A 13 -3.83 9.96 10.50
C LEU A 13 -3.24 10.12 9.10
N SER A 14 -2.70 11.29 8.76
CA SER A 14 -2.05 11.52 7.47
C SER A 14 -0.78 10.67 7.34
N LEU A 15 0.04 10.58 8.39
CA LEU A 15 1.18 9.68 8.47
C LEU A 15 0.77 8.21 8.30
N ALA A 16 -0.30 7.79 8.97
CA ALA A 16 -0.83 6.45 8.84
C ALA A 16 -1.28 6.16 7.41
N ALA A 17 -1.98 7.08 6.75
CA ALA A 17 -2.43 6.94 5.37
C ALA A 17 -1.25 6.85 4.38
N VAL A 18 -0.22 7.69 4.55
CA VAL A 18 1.00 7.64 3.72
C VAL A 18 1.73 6.32 3.87
N LEU A 19 1.89 5.84 5.11
CA LEU A 19 2.55 4.55 5.36
C LEU A 19 1.74 3.37 4.81
N SER A 20 0.41 3.42 4.95
CA SER A 20 -0.50 2.40 4.44
C SER A 20 -0.50 2.35 2.91
N ALA A 21 -0.43 3.51 2.25
CA ALA A 21 -0.26 3.60 0.81
C ALA A 21 1.04 2.91 0.37
N ALA A 22 2.16 3.20 1.04
CA ALA A 22 3.44 2.56 0.74
C ALA A 22 3.39 1.03 0.92
N ILE A 23 2.76 0.53 1.99
CA ILE A 23 2.58 -0.91 2.22
C ILE A 23 1.69 -1.55 1.14
N SER A 24 0.61 -0.88 0.75
CA SER A 24 -0.29 -1.38 -0.30
C SER A 24 0.41 -1.48 -1.66
N LEU A 25 1.30 -0.54 -2.01
CA LEU A 25 2.14 -0.63 -3.20
C LEU A 25 3.05 -1.87 -3.14
N HIS A 26 3.65 -2.16 -1.98
CA HIS A 26 4.47 -3.36 -1.81
C HIS A 26 3.67 -4.65 -2.00
N ALA A 27 2.50 -4.73 -1.38
CA ALA A 27 1.62 -5.88 -1.51
C ALA A 27 1.18 -6.08 -2.97
N LEU A 28 0.85 -5.00 -3.69
CA LEU A 28 0.42 -5.07 -5.09
C LEU A 28 1.50 -5.64 -6.01
N TRP A 29 2.75 -5.16 -5.96
CA TRP A 29 3.78 -5.68 -6.86
C TRP A 29 4.17 -7.12 -6.52
N ILE A 30 4.22 -7.48 -5.23
CA ILE A 30 4.51 -8.86 -4.80
C ILE A 30 3.44 -9.82 -5.32
N VAL A 31 2.17 -9.48 -5.13
CA VAL A 31 1.07 -10.32 -5.62
C VAL A 31 1.05 -10.37 -7.14
N ASN A 32 1.32 -9.26 -7.83
CA ASN A 32 1.43 -9.24 -9.29
C ASN A 32 2.54 -10.18 -9.82
N LEU A 33 3.69 -10.26 -9.15
CA LEU A 33 4.74 -11.23 -9.47
C LEU A 33 4.30 -12.67 -9.17
N LEU A 34 3.64 -12.90 -8.02
CA LEU A 34 3.16 -14.23 -7.65
C LEU A 34 2.15 -14.77 -8.65
N ILE A 35 1.22 -13.95 -9.12
CA ILE A 35 0.23 -14.32 -10.14
C ILE A 35 0.92 -14.67 -11.47
N GLY A 36 1.94 -13.90 -11.88
CA GLY A 36 2.72 -14.20 -13.08
C GLY A 36 3.42 -15.57 -13.01
N ARG A 37 3.94 -15.93 -11.83
CA ARG A 37 4.71 -17.16 -11.62
C ARG A 37 3.86 -18.39 -11.28
N TYR A 38 2.71 -18.18 -10.66
CA TYR A 38 1.79 -19.23 -10.22
C TYR A 38 0.38 -18.96 -10.76
N PRO A 39 0.06 -19.49 -11.96
CA PRO A 39 -1.21 -19.19 -12.63
C PRO A 39 -2.43 -19.66 -11.82
N ASP A 40 -2.30 -20.64 -10.94
CA ASP A 40 -3.38 -21.07 -10.04
C ASP A 40 -3.87 -19.94 -9.11
N LEU A 41 -3.01 -18.95 -8.82
CA LEU A 41 -3.40 -17.81 -8.01
C LEU A 41 -4.36 -16.86 -8.74
N THR A 42 -4.40 -16.88 -10.07
CA THR A 42 -5.28 -16.01 -10.87
C THR A 42 -6.75 -16.19 -10.51
N VAL A 43 -7.15 -17.40 -10.13
CA VAL A 43 -8.54 -17.76 -9.77
C VAL A 43 -9.05 -16.96 -8.56
N TYR A 44 -8.18 -16.56 -7.64
CA TYR A 44 -8.56 -15.76 -6.47
C TYR A 44 -8.76 -14.27 -6.78
N PHE A 45 -8.27 -13.81 -7.93
CA PHE A 45 -8.34 -12.40 -8.34
C PHE A 45 -9.30 -12.17 -9.52
N ASP A 46 -9.84 -13.22 -10.12
CA ASP A 46 -10.89 -13.12 -11.12
C ASP A 46 -12.26 -12.92 -10.45
N LEU A 47 -12.66 -11.66 -10.27
CA LEU A 47 -13.89 -11.29 -9.54
C LEU A 47 -15.18 -11.54 -10.32
N ALA A 48 -15.12 -11.46 -11.65
CA ALA A 48 -16.24 -11.69 -12.56
C ALA A 48 -15.68 -11.88 -13.97
N SER A 49 -16.37 -12.68 -14.78
CA SER A 49 -16.00 -13.10 -16.15
C SER A 49 -15.94 -11.98 -17.21
N GLY A 50 -15.66 -10.75 -16.80
CA GLY A 50 -15.38 -9.60 -17.66
C GLY A 50 -14.62 -8.45 -16.97
N LEU A 51 -14.34 -8.53 -15.67
CA LEU A 51 -13.59 -7.48 -14.94
C LEU A 51 -12.08 -7.72 -14.95
N GLY A 52 -11.64 -8.95 -15.22
CA GLY A 52 -10.23 -9.31 -15.32
C GLY A 52 -9.48 -9.28 -13.98
N ILE A 53 -8.30 -9.91 -13.99
CA ILE A 53 -7.45 -10.10 -12.80
C ILE A 53 -6.98 -8.76 -12.19
N ILE A 54 -6.83 -7.73 -13.03
CA ILE A 54 -6.39 -6.38 -12.63
C ILE A 54 -7.37 -5.76 -11.62
N CYS A 55 -8.68 -5.93 -11.82
CA CYS A 55 -9.67 -5.44 -10.86
C CYS A 55 -9.56 -6.13 -9.50
N GLY A 56 -9.32 -7.45 -9.47
CA GLY A 56 -9.08 -8.18 -8.22
C GLY A 56 -7.83 -7.72 -7.49
N LEU A 57 -6.75 -7.47 -8.23
CA LEU A 57 -5.51 -6.92 -7.68
C LEU A 57 -5.73 -5.56 -7.00
N TYR A 58 -6.43 -4.63 -7.65
CA TYR A 58 -6.72 -3.32 -7.05
C TYR A 58 -7.64 -3.42 -5.83
N LEU A 59 -8.64 -4.31 -5.85
CA LEU A 59 -9.49 -4.57 -4.69
C LEU A 59 -8.66 -5.11 -3.51
N PHE A 60 -7.76 -6.05 -3.77
CA PHE A 60 -6.83 -6.56 -2.77
C PHE A 60 -5.94 -5.45 -2.20
N GLY A 61 -5.36 -4.60 -3.06
CA GLY A 61 -4.57 -3.45 -2.64
C GLY A 61 -5.36 -2.48 -1.73
N LEU A 62 -6.65 -2.26 -2.04
CA LEU A 62 -7.55 -1.44 -1.24
C LEU A 62 -7.83 -2.08 0.13
N VAL A 63 -8.05 -3.40 0.18
CA VAL A 63 -8.19 -4.13 1.45
C VAL A 63 -6.93 -4.01 2.30
N VAL A 64 -5.75 -4.21 1.71
CA VAL A 64 -4.45 -4.05 2.40
C VAL A 64 -4.28 -2.61 2.90
N PHE A 65 -4.66 -1.61 2.10
CA PHE A 65 -4.62 -0.21 2.49
C PHE A 65 -5.49 0.07 3.72
N PHE A 66 -6.77 -0.33 3.72
CA PHE A 66 -7.63 -0.05 4.87
C PHE A 66 -7.25 -0.84 6.12
N PHE A 67 -6.78 -2.08 5.96
CA PHE A 67 -6.30 -2.89 7.08
C PHE A 67 -5.03 -2.29 7.70
N SER A 68 -4.05 -1.91 6.87
CA SER A 68 -2.83 -1.22 7.35
C SER A 68 -3.16 0.16 7.94
N LEU A 69 -4.07 0.91 7.34
CA LEU A 69 -4.52 2.21 7.87
C LEU A 69 -5.14 2.05 9.25
N GLY A 70 -6.02 1.08 9.44
CA GLY A 70 -6.64 0.81 10.74
C GLY A 70 -5.61 0.48 11.82
N THR A 71 -4.70 -0.45 11.53
CA THR A 71 -3.67 -0.88 12.48
C THR A 71 -2.68 0.23 12.81
N ILE A 72 -2.20 0.97 11.81
CA ILE A 72 -1.23 2.06 11.97
C ILE A 72 -1.88 3.29 12.64
N ALA A 73 -3.13 3.63 12.28
CA ALA A 73 -3.84 4.74 12.91
C ALA A 73 -4.09 4.48 14.40
N VAL A 74 -4.42 3.24 14.78
CA VAL A 74 -4.50 2.84 16.20
C VAL A 74 -3.13 2.92 16.87
N PHE A 75 -2.06 2.49 16.19
CA PHE A 75 -0.72 2.55 16.75
C PHE A 75 -0.20 3.97 16.98
N TYR A 76 -0.51 4.91 16.08
CA TYR A 76 -0.10 6.31 16.19
C TYR A 76 -1.08 7.19 16.98
N LYS A 77 -2.20 6.62 17.44
CA LYS A 77 -3.18 7.33 18.25
C LYS A 77 -2.48 7.94 19.48
N ASP A 78 -2.66 9.24 19.65
CA ASP A 78 -2.14 10.05 20.76
C ASP A 78 -0.59 10.16 20.85
N LYS A 79 0.17 9.67 19.87
CA LYS A 79 1.64 9.78 19.83
C LYS A 79 2.10 11.00 19.02
N ASP A 80 3.23 11.60 19.43
CA ASP A 80 3.91 12.61 18.61
C ASP A 80 4.67 11.91 17.48
N CYS A 81 4.19 12.13 16.25
CA CYS A 81 4.71 11.46 15.05
C CYS A 81 5.55 12.41 14.19
N SER A 82 5.77 13.66 14.64
CA SER A 82 6.43 14.70 13.86
C SER A 82 7.83 14.30 13.38
N HIS A 83 8.54 13.52 14.18
CA HIS A 83 9.90 13.06 13.89
C HIS A 83 9.94 11.97 12.80
N HIS A 84 8.84 11.24 12.61
CA HIS A 84 8.72 10.19 11.59
C HIS A 84 8.28 10.71 10.23
N ARG A 85 7.80 11.96 10.14
CA ARG A 85 7.21 12.54 8.91
C ARG A 85 8.11 12.43 7.69
N LEU A 86 9.38 12.82 7.83
CA LEU A 86 10.33 12.76 6.73
C LEU A 86 10.60 11.32 6.30
N ASN A 87 10.82 10.42 7.26
CA ASN A 87 11.15 9.02 6.98
C ASN A 87 9.97 8.28 6.33
N VAL A 88 8.74 8.52 6.77
CA VAL A 88 7.54 7.92 6.17
C VAL A 88 7.29 8.46 4.76
N PHE A 89 7.53 9.74 4.53
CA PHE A 89 7.45 10.31 3.19
C PHE A 89 8.52 9.71 2.25
N LEU A 90 9.78 9.62 2.71
CA LEU A 90 10.85 8.98 1.94
C LEU A 90 10.56 7.51 1.68
N PHE A 91 9.98 6.80 2.65
CA PHE A 91 9.56 5.42 2.49
C PHE A 91 8.48 5.27 1.41
N LEU A 92 7.48 6.15 1.37
CA LEU A 92 6.49 6.17 0.28
C LEU A 92 7.18 6.42 -1.06
N LEU A 93 8.07 7.41 -1.14
CA LEU A 93 8.75 7.75 -2.39
C LEU A 93 9.58 6.57 -2.93
N VAL A 94 10.36 5.91 -2.06
CA VAL A 94 11.13 4.72 -2.41
C VAL A 94 10.22 3.57 -2.82
N SER A 95 9.12 3.36 -2.10
CA SER A 95 8.14 2.30 -2.41
C SER A 95 7.47 2.53 -3.76
N LEU A 96 7.16 3.80 -4.11
CA LEU A 96 6.64 4.17 -5.41
C LEU A 96 7.64 3.90 -6.52
N ILE A 97 8.91 4.28 -6.33
CA ILE A 97 9.99 4.02 -7.30
C ILE A 97 10.15 2.51 -7.51
N ILE A 98 10.21 1.72 -6.44
CA ILE A 98 10.29 0.25 -6.51
C ILE A 98 9.09 -0.31 -7.26
N TYR A 99 7.87 0.11 -6.90
CA TYR A 99 6.66 -0.34 -7.56
C TYR A 99 6.69 -0.06 -9.07
N VAL A 100 7.07 1.16 -9.48
CA VAL A 100 7.19 1.52 -10.90
C VAL A 100 8.24 0.64 -11.58
N ILE A 101 9.43 0.48 -11.01
CA ILE A 101 10.50 -0.36 -11.60
C ILE A 101 10.04 -1.82 -11.75
N MET A 102 9.42 -2.39 -10.72
CA MET A 102 8.97 -3.79 -10.72
C MET A 102 7.76 -4.04 -11.63
N THR A 103 7.01 -3.00 -11.98
CA THR A 103 5.89 -3.09 -12.92
C THR A 103 6.29 -2.77 -14.37
N VAL A 104 7.54 -2.37 -14.63
CA VAL A 104 8.05 -2.22 -16.00
C VAL A 104 8.08 -3.61 -16.67
N PRO A 105 7.54 -3.75 -17.91
CA PRO A 105 7.45 -5.05 -18.60
C PRO A 105 8.79 -5.79 -18.70
N VAL A 106 9.87 -5.08 -18.99
CA VAL A 106 11.22 -5.66 -19.12
C VAL A 106 11.70 -6.31 -17.81
N VAL A 107 11.44 -5.68 -16.67
CA VAL A 107 11.82 -6.23 -15.35
C VAL A 107 10.89 -7.37 -14.96
N TYR A 108 9.60 -7.22 -15.29
CA TYR A 108 8.59 -8.24 -15.03
C TYR A 108 8.87 -9.55 -15.79
N GLU A 109 9.17 -9.47 -17.09
CA GLU A 109 9.53 -10.62 -17.94
C GLU A 109 10.85 -11.29 -17.52
N LEU A 110 11.78 -10.56 -16.91
CA LEU A 110 13.02 -11.14 -16.38
C LEU A 110 12.82 -11.92 -15.08
N LEU A 111 11.76 -11.63 -14.32
CA LEU A 111 11.50 -12.19 -12.98
C LEU A 111 10.49 -13.33 -12.96
N VAL A 112 9.61 -13.39 -13.96
CA VAL A 112 8.56 -14.40 -14.16
C VAL A 112 9.08 -15.53 -15.04
#